data_AF-A0A831KEX1-F1
#
_entry.id   AF-A0A831KEX1-F1
#
_cell.length_a   1.000
_cell.length_b   1.000
_cell.length_c   1.000
_cell.angle_alpha   90.00
_cell.angle_beta   90.00
_cell.angle_gamma   90.00
#
_symmetry.space_group_name_H-M   'P 1'
#
loop_
_entity.id
_entity.type
_entity.pdbx_description
1 polymer ?
#
loop_
_entity_poly.entity_id
_entity_poly.type
_entity_poly.pdbx_seq_one_letter_code
_entity_poly.pdbx_strand_id
1 'polypeptide(L)' 'MEAKYKDRFREDGSVRGETFRKAYTDVGRNDPCPCGSGKKFKKCCWE' A
#
# COMPACT_ATOMS: atom_id res chain seq x y z
N MET A 1 -22.45 -10.32 -5.75
CA MET A 1 -21.37 -9.36 -5.45
C MET A 1 -21.10 -9.28 -3.94
N GLU A 2 -22.14 -9.27 -3.10
CA GLU A 2 -22.02 -9.22 -1.62
C GLU A 2 -21.37 -10.45 -0.95
N ALA A 3 -21.69 -11.68 -1.40
CA ALA A 3 -21.20 -12.90 -0.75
C ALA A 3 -19.66 -13.00 -0.76
N LYS A 4 -19.01 -12.55 -1.85
CA LYS A 4 -17.54 -12.52 -1.96
C LYS A 4 -16.87 -11.44 -1.11
N TYR A 5 -17.59 -10.37 -0.78
CA TYR A 5 -17.09 -9.32 0.10
C TYR A 5 -17.15 -9.75 1.57
N LYS A 6 -18.28 -10.35 1.98
CA LYS A 6 -18.49 -10.84 3.35
C LYS A 6 -17.54 -11.99 3.72
N ASP A 7 -17.19 -12.85 2.75
CA ASP A 7 -16.24 -13.96 2.98
C ASP A 7 -14.82 -13.50 3.39
N ARG A 8 -14.46 -12.23 3.12
CA ARG A 8 -13.17 -11.68 3.56
C ARG A 8 -13.13 -11.38 5.05
N PHE A 9 -14.25 -11.34 5.76
CA PHE A 9 -14.30 -11.01 7.18
C PHE A 9 -14.57 -12.28 8.00
N ARG A 10 -13.74 -12.52 9.02
CA ARG A 10 -13.95 -13.57 10.01
C ARG A 10 -14.99 -13.14 11.04
N GLU A 11 -15.50 -14.08 11.84
CA GLU A 11 -16.52 -13.84 12.87
C GLU A 11 -16.02 -12.91 13.99
N ASP A 12 -14.71 -12.89 14.25
CA ASP A 12 -14.05 -11.95 15.18
C ASP A 12 -13.84 -10.54 14.58
N GLY A 13 -14.24 -10.31 13.33
CA GLY A 13 -14.10 -9.04 12.64
C GLY A 13 -12.75 -8.83 11.93
N SER A 14 -11.79 -9.76 12.04
CA SER A 14 -10.54 -9.68 11.29
C SER A 14 -10.71 -10.02 9.80
N VAL A 15 -9.89 -9.42 8.94
CA VAL A 15 -9.88 -9.72 7.50
C VAL A 15 -9.02 -10.96 7.22
N ARG A 16 -9.51 -11.87 6.37
CA ARG A 16 -8.75 -13.01 5.85
C ARG A 16 -7.73 -12.52 4.81
N GLY A 17 -6.44 -12.82 5.05
CA GLY A 17 -5.31 -12.47 4.17
C GLY A 17 -4.24 -11.63 4.87
N GLU A 18 -3.03 -11.62 4.32
CA GLU A 18 -1.92 -10.79 4.81
C GLU A 18 -1.98 -9.41 4.15
N THR A 19 -1.97 -8.35 4.95
CA THR A 19 -1.88 -6.98 4.44
C THR A 19 -0.41 -6.61 4.23
N PHE A 20 0.01 -6.36 2.99
CA PHE A 20 1.33 -5.82 2.75
C PHE A 20 1.37 -4.35 3.17
N ARG A 21 2.19 -4.03 4.19
CA ARG A 21 2.50 -2.63 4.50
C ARG A 21 3.41 -2.09 3.41
N LYS A 22 3.02 -0.99 2.78
CA LYS A 22 3.89 -0.30 1.82
C LYS A 22 5.20 0.03 2.53
N ALA A 23 6.32 -0.31 1.92
CA ALA A 23 7.66 -0.02 2.47
C ALA A 23 7.93 1.48 2.65
N TYR A 24 7.13 2.33 2.00
CA TYR A 24 7.27 3.78 2.05
C TYR A 24 5.94 4.41 2.48
N THR A 25 5.67 4.39 3.79
CA THR A 25 4.46 5.00 4.37
C THR A 25 4.53 6.51 4.46
N ASP A 26 5.74 7.08 4.53
CA ASP A 26 5.97 8.50 4.85
C ASP A 26 6.80 9.26 3.82
N VAL A 27 6.99 8.70 2.61
CA VAL A 27 7.66 9.43 1.54
C VAL A 27 6.69 10.42 0.91
N GLY A 28 6.96 11.72 1.07
CA GLY A 28 6.21 12.76 0.39
C GLY A 28 6.48 12.75 -1.11
N ARG A 29 5.51 13.21 -1.92
CA ARG A 29 5.63 13.26 -3.39
C ARG A 29 6.89 14.00 -3.87
N ASN A 30 7.34 15.00 -3.13
CA ASN A 30 8.50 15.82 -3.52
C ASN A 30 9.84 15.32 -2.95
N ASP A 31 9.82 14.36 -2.02
CA ASP A 31 11.02 13.81 -1.39
C ASP A 31 11.85 12.99 -2.39
N PRO A 32 13.16 12.82 -2.13
CA PRO A 32 13.99 11.91 -2.92
C PRO A 32 13.42 10.49 -2.92
N CYS A 33 13.44 9.84 -4.08
CA CYS A 33 12.91 8.48 -4.22
C CYS A 33 13.74 7.50 -3.39
N PRO A 34 13.11 6.71 -2.51
CA PRO A 34 13.82 5.71 -1.69
C PRO A 34 14.34 4.52 -2.52
N CYS A 35 13.98 4.46 -3.80
CA CYS A 35 14.52 3.52 -4.78
C CYS A 35 15.97 3.81 -5.23
N GLY A 36 16.58 4.92 -4.76
CA GLY A 36 17.98 5.26 -5.09
C GLY A 36 18.18 5.90 -6.46
N SER A 37 17.12 6.27 -7.18
CA SER A 37 17.22 6.87 -8.52
C SER A 37 17.69 8.33 -8.53
N GLY A 38 17.76 8.99 -7.37
CA GLY A 38 18.05 10.43 -7.25
C GLY A 38 16.92 11.36 -7.72
N LYS A 39 15.83 10.81 -8.26
CA LYS A 39 14.65 11.58 -8.71
C LYS A 39 13.69 11.83 -7.53
N LYS A 40 12.83 12.85 -7.65
CA LYS A 40 11.70 13.04 -6.71
C LYS A 40 10.75 11.84 -6.79
N PHE A 41 10.18 11.42 -5.67
CA PHE A 41 9.28 10.25 -5.59
C PHE A 41 8.13 10.33 -6.61
N LYS A 42 7.53 11.53 -6.77
CA LYS A 42 6.47 11.79 -7.76
C LYS A 42 6.86 11.59 -9.22
N LYS A 43 8.15 11.56 -9.56
CA LYS A 43 8.69 11.40 -10.92
C LYS A 43 9.43 10.07 -11.09
N CYS A 44 9.22 9.11 -10.19
CA CYS A 44 9.96 7.85 -10.19
C CYS A 44 9.08 6.64 -9.86
N CYS A 45 8.69 6.47 -8.61
CA CYS A 45 7.91 5.30 -8.17
C CYS A 45 6.44 5.63 -7.92
N TRP A 46 6.05 6.90 -8.12
CA TRP A 46 4.66 7.35 -8.12
C TRP A 46 4.06 7.40 -9.53
N GLU A 47 4.89 7.52 -10.57
CA GLU A 47 4.39 7.52 -11.96
C GLU A 47 3.82 6.16 -12.36
#